data_AF-A0AAW2R8M6-F1
#
_entry.id   AF-A0AAW2R8M6-F1
#
_cell.length_a   1.000
_cell.length_b   1.000
_cell.length_c   1.000
_cell.angle_alpha   90.00
_cell.angle_beta   90.00
_cell.angle_gamma   90.00
#
_symmetry.space_group_name_H-M   'P 1'
#
loop_
_entity.id
_entity.type
_entity.pdbx_description
1 polymer ?
#
loop_
_entity_poly.entity_id
_entity_poly.type
_entity_poly.pdbx_seq_one_letter_code
_entity_poly.pdbx_strand_id
1 'polypeptide(L)'
;MNTQPILYRSIPFFEQTFPEIPADSVDGPNLRYAKFYNKSECRLDKGMLFKTKEELMEAVQDHSIRHARREYYVTESSKTKWKVLCKHSTEEQWCRWEIRGHVKCNPSYGIKHVIQNVKDQTGYDVPYQKAWYSLKMAREIVYGTWESSVQKLPAYLGAIQKYNPGTIVE
;
A
#
# COMPACT_ATOMS: atom_id res chain seq x y z
N MET A 1 -21.25 -45.83 -17.07
CA MET A 1 -20.85 -44.41 -17.26
C MET A 1 -19.36 -44.40 -17.54
N ASN A 2 -18.95 -43.90 -18.71
CA ASN A 2 -17.57 -43.88 -19.20
C ASN A 2 -16.70 -42.94 -18.36
N THR A 3 -15.71 -43.46 -17.64
CA THR A 3 -14.60 -42.66 -17.11
C THR A 3 -13.46 -42.68 -18.11
N GLN A 4 -13.34 -41.60 -18.89
CA GLN A 4 -12.17 -41.36 -19.73
C GLN A 4 -10.95 -41.14 -18.82
N PRO A 5 -9.79 -41.77 -19.08
CA PRO A 5 -8.58 -41.51 -18.32
C PRO A 5 -8.06 -40.10 -18.63
N ILE A 6 -7.76 -39.35 -17.57
CA ILE A 6 -7.18 -38.00 -17.63
C ILE A 6 -5.80 -38.10 -18.30
N LEU A 7 -5.68 -37.56 -19.52
CA LEU A 7 -4.47 -37.67 -20.35
C LEU A 7 -3.27 -36.83 -19.85
N TYR A 8 -3.42 -36.10 -18.75
CA TYR A 8 -2.34 -35.32 -18.16
C TYR A 8 -2.25 -35.59 -16.66
N ARG A 9 -1.04 -35.95 -16.21
CA ARG A 9 -0.69 -35.88 -14.79
C ARG A 9 -0.56 -34.42 -14.40
N SER A 10 -1.16 -34.04 -13.28
CA SER A 10 -0.99 -32.73 -12.64
C SER A 10 0.51 -32.43 -12.51
N ILE A 11 0.93 -31.27 -12.98
CA ILE A 11 2.32 -30.83 -12.83
C ILE A 11 2.58 -30.65 -11.33
N PRO A 12 3.67 -31.21 -10.75
CA PRO A 12 3.89 -31.23 -9.29
C PRO A 12 3.85 -29.85 -8.61
N PHE A 13 4.15 -28.79 -9.37
CA PHE A 13 4.00 -27.40 -8.91
C PHE A 13 2.57 -27.04 -8.48
N PHE A 14 1.54 -27.60 -9.15
CA PHE A 14 0.13 -27.40 -8.80
C PHE A 14 -0.37 -28.34 -7.69
N GLU A 15 0.42 -29.34 -7.30
CA GLU A 15 0.13 -30.20 -6.13
C GLU A 15 0.80 -29.70 -4.85
N GLN A 16 1.73 -28.74 -4.94
CA GLN A 16 2.27 -28.08 -3.77
C GLN A 16 1.21 -27.18 -3.14
N THR A 17 0.60 -27.67 -2.06
CA THR A 17 -0.09 -26.82 -1.10
C THR A 17 0.96 -26.02 -0.36
N PHE A 18 1.24 -24.82 -0.85
CA PHE A 18 1.86 -23.79 -0.01
C PHE A 18 0.94 -23.57 1.19
N PRO A 19 1.46 -23.33 2.41
CA PRO A 19 0.61 -22.91 3.51
C PRO A 19 -0.26 -21.76 2.99
N GLU A 20 -1.57 -21.82 3.23
CA GLU A 20 -2.46 -20.72 2.91
C GLU A 20 -1.91 -19.47 3.60
N ILE A 21 -1.14 -18.68 2.87
CA ILE A 21 -0.88 -17.31 3.22
C ILE A 21 -2.22 -16.67 2.89
N PRO A 22 -3.03 -16.29 3.90
CA PRO A 22 -4.28 -15.60 3.62
C PRO A 22 -3.94 -14.48 2.65
N ALA A 23 -4.75 -14.31 1.62
CA ALA A 23 -4.58 -13.19 0.72
C ALA A 23 -4.66 -11.94 1.58
N ASP A 24 -3.50 -11.39 1.94
CA ASP A 24 -3.39 -10.17 2.69
C ASP A 24 -4.13 -9.16 1.84
N SER A 25 -5.30 -8.77 2.32
CA SER A 25 -6.04 -7.62 1.83
C SER A 25 -5.16 -6.41 2.15
N VAL A 26 -4.19 -6.11 1.29
CA VAL A 26 -3.30 -4.95 1.44
C VAL A 26 -4.05 -3.63 1.21
N ASP A 27 -5.33 -3.70 0.80
CA ASP A 27 -6.28 -2.58 0.76
C ASP A 27 -7.16 -2.44 2.00
N GLY A 28 -7.20 -3.46 2.87
CA GLY A 28 -7.42 -3.21 4.28
C GLY A 28 -6.07 -2.78 4.87
N PRO A 29 -6.03 -2.01 5.96
CA PRO A 29 -4.89 -2.20 6.84
C PRO A 29 -4.82 -3.72 7.08
N ASN A 30 -3.65 -4.33 6.96
CA ASN A 30 -3.42 -5.52 7.76
C ASN A 30 -3.57 -4.97 9.19
N LEU A 31 -4.79 -4.94 9.73
CA LEU A 31 -5.15 -4.21 10.96
C LEU A 31 -4.30 -4.73 12.13
N ARG A 32 -3.76 -5.94 11.98
CA ARG A 32 -2.80 -6.56 12.87
C ARG A 32 -1.38 -5.96 12.83
N TYR A 33 -0.95 -5.31 11.75
CA TYR A 33 0.42 -4.78 11.58
C TYR A 33 0.49 -3.30 11.16
N ALA A 34 -0.64 -2.67 10.84
CA ALA A 34 -0.71 -1.25 10.54
C ALA A 34 -0.46 -0.43 11.81
N LYS A 35 0.66 0.30 11.85
CA LYS A 35 0.99 1.21 12.95
C LYS A 35 0.34 2.56 12.70
N PHE A 36 -0.82 2.78 13.30
CA PHE A 36 -1.40 4.12 13.34
C PHE A 36 -0.63 4.98 14.33
N TYR A 37 -0.47 6.25 14.00
CA TYR A 37 0.13 7.20 14.92
C TYR A 37 -0.69 7.30 16.20
N ASN A 38 -0.03 7.19 17.35
CA ASN A 38 -0.63 7.39 18.65
C ASN A 38 -0.02 8.64 19.31
N LYS A 39 -0.87 9.65 19.54
CA LYS A 39 -0.46 10.93 20.12
C LYS A 39 0.08 10.80 21.55
N SER A 40 -0.33 9.78 22.31
CA SER A 40 0.20 9.58 23.67
C SER A 40 1.61 9.00 23.69
N GLU A 41 2.01 8.26 22.65
CA GLU A 41 3.35 7.67 22.54
C GLU A 41 4.38 8.66 21.97
N CYS A 42 3.92 9.74 21.29
CA CYS A 42 4.78 10.79 20.71
C CYS A 42 5.95 10.22 19.89
N ARG A 43 5.76 9.06 19.26
CA ARG A 43 6.81 8.35 18.51
C ARG A 43 6.42 8.29 17.05
N LEU A 44 7.37 8.68 16.20
CA LEU A 44 7.22 8.65 14.76
C LEU A 44 8.16 7.59 14.19
N ASP A 45 7.59 6.57 13.55
CA ASP A 45 8.34 5.52 12.87
C ASP A 45 8.01 5.49 11.36
N LYS A 46 8.94 4.94 10.56
CA LYS A 46 8.72 4.75 9.13
C LYS A 46 7.54 3.79 8.89
N GLY A 47 6.67 4.17 7.96
CA GLY A 47 5.49 3.37 7.58
C GLY A 47 4.26 3.59 8.47
N MET A 48 4.31 4.51 9.44
CA MET A 48 3.14 4.89 10.22
C MET A 48 2.04 5.51 9.35
N LEU A 49 0.79 5.24 9.72
CA LEU A 49 -0.40 5.76 9.05
C LEU A 49 -1.02 6.91 9.85
N PHE A 50 -1.51 7.89 9.11
CA PHE A 50 -2.18 9.09 9.62
C PHE A 50 -3.54 9.19 8.97
N LYS A 51 -4.55 9.57 9.74
CA LYS A 51 -5.91 9.78 9.24
C LYS A 51 -5.98 11.02 8.36
N THR A 52 -5.27 12.08 8.76
CA THR A 52 -5.25 13.35 8.02
C THR A 52 -3.84 13.92 7.90
N LYS A 53 -3.68 14.91 7.01
CA LYS A 53 -2.41 15.62 6.83
C LYS A 53 -2.04 16.42 8.06
N GLU A 54 -3.03 16.97 8.76
CA GLU A 54 -2.85 17.76 9.97
C GLU A 54 -2.26 16.91 11.09
N GLU A 55 -2.74 15.67 11.25
CA GLU A 55 -2.19 14.70 12.22
C GLU A 55 -0.73 14.36 11.93
N LEU A 56 -0.39 14.17 10.65
CA LEU A 56 1.00 13.98 10.21
C LEU A 56 1.86 15.20 10.56
N MET A 57 1.37 16.42 10.28
CA MET A 57 2.10 17.65 10.54
C MET A 57 2.38 17.85 12.02
N GLU A 58 1.38 17.60 12.89
CA GLU A 58 1.55 17.67 14.34
C GLU A 58 2.57 16.63 14.84
N ALA A 59 2.47 15.39 14.36
CA ALA A 59 3.41 14.33 14.73
C ALA A 59 4.85 14.66 14.33
N VAL A 60 5.05 15.23 13.14
CA VAL A 60 6.37 15.65 12.66
C VAL A 60 6.90 16.84 13.44
N GLN A 61 6.04 17.81 13.78
CA GLN A 61 6.43 18.93 14.62
C GLN A 61 6.90 18.45 15.99
N ASP A 62 6.13 17.60 16.66
CA ASP A 62 6.48 17.04 17.96
C ASP A 62 7.78 16.22 17.90
N HIS A 63 7.92 15.36 16.88
CA HIS A 63 9.12 14.57 16.67
C HIS A 63 10.37 15.43 16.42
N SER A 64 10.22 16.54 15.68
CA SER A 64 11.32 17.47 15.42
C SER A 64 11.86 18.13 16.69
N ILE A 65 10.97 18.42 17.64
CA ILE A 65 11.29 19.10 18.90
C ILE A 65 11.85 18.09 19.91
N ARG A 66 11.15 16.98 20.13
CA ARG A 66 11.46 16.04 21.22
C ARG A 66 12.59 15.08 20.89
N HIS A 67 12.61 14.56 19.65
CA HIS A 67 13.49 13.45 19.27
C HIS A 67 14.61 13.90 18.35
N ALA A 68 14.29 14.57 17.24
CA ALA A 68 15.30 14.97 16.25
C ALA A 68 16.12 16.18 16.73
N ARG A 69 15.52 17.08 17.53
CA ARG A 69 16.09 18.38 17.95
C ARG A 69 16.62 19.18 16.77
N ARG A 70 15.82 19.27 15.70
CA ARG A 70 16.18 19.97 14.46
C ARG A 70 15.04 20.87 14.00
N GLU A 71 15.40 22.08 13.62
CA GLU A 71 14.49 22.92 12.85
C GLU A 71 14.37 22.45 11.40
N TYR A 72 13.18 22.61 10.84
CA TYR A 72 12.88 22.20 9.48
C TYR A 72 12.06 23.26 8.74
N TYR A 73 12.01 23.11 7.43
CA TYR A 73 11.14 23.87 6.54
C TYR A 73 10.42 22.93 5.58
N VAL A 74 9.25 23.34 5.13
CA VAL A 74 8.43 22.57 4.19
C VAL A 74 8.92 22.86 2.78
N THR A 75 9.35 21.82 2.05
CA THR A 75 9.76 21.95 0.65
C THR A 75 8.64 21.63 -0.32
N GLU A 76 7.74 20.71 0.05
CA GLU A 76 6.64 20.29 -0.80
C GLU A 76 5.39 20.12 0.04
N SER A 77 4.27 20.69 -0.41
CA SER A 77 2.97 20.57 0.24
C SER A 77 1.87 20.50 -0.81
N SER A 78 1.65 19.31 -1.34
CA SER A 78 0.56 19.04 -2.28
C SER A 78 -0.56 18.25 -1.60
N LYS A 79 -1.56 17.86 -2.39
CA LYS A 79 -2.65 16.99 -1.94
C LYS A 79 -2.20 15.54 -1.72
N THR A 80 -1.07 15.13 -2.30
CA THR A 80 -0.62 13.72 -2.31
C THR A 80 0.74 13.51 -1.66
N LYS A 81 1.55 14.58 -1.56
CA LYS A 81 2.91 14.57 -1.02
C LYS A 81 3.07 15.71 -0.03
N TRP A 82 3.81 15.44 1.04
CA TRP A 82 4.27 16.45 1.96
C TRP A 82 5.71 16.14 2.35
N LYS A 83 6.61 17.10 2.21
CA LYS A 83 8.05 16.91 2.43
C LYS A 83 8.62 18.05 3.26
N VAL A 84 9.40 17.68 4.26
CA VAL A 84 10.20 18.60 5.08
C VAL A 84 11.67 18.27 5.02
N LEU A 85 12.49 19.32 5.02
CA LEU A 85 13.94 19.23 5.07
C LEU A 85 14.47 19.98 6.30
N CYS A 86 15.57 19.49 6.84
CA CYS A 86 16.33 20.12 7.91
C CYS A 86 16.88 21.50 7.46
N LYS A 87 16.70 22.54 8.28
CA LYS A 87 17.24 23.89 8.00
C LYS A 87 18.76 23.97 8.09
N HIS A 88 19.36 23.15 8.94
CA HIS A 88 20.80 23.20 9.24
C HIS A 88 21.64 22.45 8.21
N SER A 89 21.21 22.42 6.94
CA SER A 89 21.98 21.84 5.85
C SER A 89 22.76 22.97 5.16
N THR A 90 24.06 23.05 5.42
CA THR A 90 24.98 24.00 4.77
C THR A 90 25.79 23.30 3.68
N GLU A 91 26.49 24.06 2.83
CA GLU A 91 27.36 23.51 1.79
C GLU A 91 28.50 22.66 2.38
N GLU A 92 28.95 23.00 3.59
CA GLU A 92 30.01 22.29 4.31
C GLU A 92 29.49 21.14 5.18
N GLN A 93 28.21 21.18 5.60
CA GLN A 93 27.61 20.17 6.47
C GLN A 93 26.19 19.79 6.03
N TRP A 94 26.08 18.60 5.43
CA TRP A 94 24.80 18.08 4.93
C TRP A 94 23.96 17.43 6.02
N CYS A 95 22.73 17.92 6.20
CA CYS A 95 21.76 17.33 7.13
C CYS A 95 20.89 16.30 6.41
N ARG A 96 21.10 14.99 6.69
CA ARG A 96 20.31 13.91 6.09
C ARG A 96 18.89 13.74 6.66
N TRP A 97 18.53 14.54 7.66
CA TRP A 97 17.21 14.43 8.27
C TRP A 97 16.16 15.05 7.36
N GLU A 98 15.29 14.21 6.83
CA GLU A 98 14.12 14.59 6.04
C GLU A 98 12.95 13.67 6.40
N ILE A 99 11.73 14.20 6.31
CA ILE A 99 10.51 13.41 6.48
C ILE A 99 9.64 13.61 5.25
N ARG A 100 9.08 12.50 4.76
CA ARG A 100 8.22 12.44 3.58
C ARG A 100 6.92 11.73 3.96
N GLY A 101 5.80 12.43 3.76
CA GLY A 101 4.45 11.90 3.85
C GLY A 101 3.85 11.72 2.46
N HIS A 102 3.21 10.58 2.24
CA HIS A 102 2.50 10.27 1.01
C HIS A 102 1.10 9.77 1.35
N VAL A 103 0.13 10.15 0.54
CA VAL A 103 -1.22 9.56 0.62
C VAL A 103 -1.12 8.11 0.15
N LYS A 104 -1.29 7.15 1.06
CA LYS A 104 -1.13 5.71 0.81
C LYS A 104 -2.14 5.18 -0.21
N CYS A 105 -3.39 5.61 -0.09
CA CYS A 105 -4.46 5.29 -1.04
C CYS A 105 -5.06 6.59 -1.52
N ASN A 106 -4.67 7.04 -2.71
CA ASN A 106 -5.54 7.94 -3.44
C ASN A 106 -6.39 7.05 -4.35
N PRO A 107 -7.71 6.92 -4.15
CA PRO A 107 -8.59 6.24 -5.11
C PRO A 107 -8.47 6.83 -6.52
N SER A 108 -7.94 8.05 -6.62
CA SER A 108 -7.62 8.74 -7.86
C SER A 108 -6.14 8.65 -8.28
N TYR A 109 -5.32 7.73 -7.73
CA TYR A 109 -3.96 7.41 -8.21
C TYR A 109 -4.02 6.63 -9.54
N GLY A 110 -4.59 7.30 -10.54
CA GLY A 110 -4.70 6.79 -11.89
C GLY A 110 -3.37 6.85 -12.64
N ILE A 111 -3.41 6.34 -13.86
CA ILE A 111 -2.24 6.15 -14.74
C ILE A 111 -1.43 7.43 -14.94
N LYS A 112 -2.07 8.61 -14.93
CA LYS A 112 -1.39 9.91 -15.02
C LYS A 112 -0.33 10.09 -13.91
N HIS A 113 -0.64 9.67 -12.69
CA HIS A 113 0.30 9.75 -11.57
C HIS A 113 1.46 8.78 -11.72
N VAL A 114 1.20 7.58 -12.26
CA VAL A 114 2.25 6.58 -12.53
C VAL A 114 3.23 7.12 -13.56
N ILE A 115 2.73 7.66 -14.68
CA ILE A 115 3.57 8.25 -15.73
C ILE A 115 4.41 9.40 -15.16
N GLN A 116 3.78 10.33 -14.43
CA GLN A 116 4.48 11.46 -13.85
C GLN A 116 5.56 11.02 -12.85
N ASN A 117 5.25 10.05 -11.98
CA ASN A 117 6.19 9.60 -10.97
C ASN A 117 7.41 8.90 -11.57
N VAL A 118 7.22 8.09 -12.63
CA VAL A 118 8.36 7.48 -13.34
C VAL A 118 9.21 8.54 -14.01
N LYS A 119 8.59 9.56 -14.62
CA LYS A 119 9.30 10.68 -15.22
C LYS A 119 10.09 11.49 -14.18
N ASP A 120 9.50 11.78 -13.03
CA ASP A 120 10.16 12.50 -11.93
C ASP A 120 11.36 11.73 -11.37
N GLN A 121 11.26 10.40 -11.28
CA GLN A 121 12.30 9.55 -10.66
C GLN A 121 13.44 9.17 -11.61
N THR A 122 13.12 8.93 -12.88
CA THR A 122 14.04 8.34 -13.85
C THR A 122 14.36 9.24 -15.04
N GLY A 123 13.61 10.33 -15.21
CA GLY A 123 13.67 11.19 -16.40
C GLY A 123 13.04 10.58 -17.65
N TYR A 124 12.56 9.32 -17.60
CA TYR A 124 12.00 8.62 -18.75
C TYR A 124 10.50 8.88 -18.93
N ASP A 125 10.08 9.15 -20.16
CA ASP A 125 8.67 9.37 -20.51
C ASP A 125 8.00 8.03 -20.87
N VAL A 126 7.16 7.52 -19.95
CA VAL A 126 6.52 6.22 -20.12
C VAL A 126 5.27 6.33 -21.00
N PRO A 127 5.16 5.53 -22.07
CA PRO A 127 3.94 5.44 -22.85
C PRO A 127 2.74 4.97 -22.00
N TYR A 128 1.58 5.58 -22.20
CA TYR A 128 0.37 5.31 -21.42
C TYR A 128 0.03 3.81 -21.30
N GLN A 129 0.09 3.07 -22.41
CA GLN A 129 -0.21 1.63 -22.42
C GLN A 129 0.74 0.85 -21.51
N LYS A 130 2.04 1.15 -21.53
CA LYS A 130 3.02 0.49 -20.65
C LYS A 130 2.72 0.81 -19.18
N ALA A 131 2.43 2.07 -18.86
CA ALA A 131 2.06 2.47 -17.50
C ALA A 131 0.78 1.76 -17.02
N TRP A 132 -0.21 1.59 -17.90
CA TRP A 132 -1.44 0.86 -17.59
C TRP A 132 -1.17 -0.62 -17.34
N TYR A 133 -0.43 -1.29 -18.22
CA TYR A 133 -0.08 -2.71 -18.04
C TYR A 133 0.74 -2.93 -16.77
N SER A 134 1.74 -2.09 -16.51
CA SER A 134 2.53 -2.17 -15.27
C SER A 134 1.66 -1.94 -14.03
N LEU A 135 0.73 -0.99 -14.06
CA LEU A 135 -0.20 -0.75 -12.95
C LEU A 135 -1.15 -1.93 -12.75
N LYS A 136 -1.66 -2.51 -13.83
CA LYS A 136 -2.50 -3.72 -13.80
C LYS A 136 -1.72 -4.89 -13.19
N MET A 137 -0.53 -5.18 -13.69
CA MET A 137 0.33 -6.25 -13.17
C MET A 137 0.69 -6.02 -11.71
N ALA A 138 1.03 -4.80 -11.31
CA ALA A 138 1.30 -4.47 -9.92
C ALA A 138 0.07 -4.74 -9.03
N ARG A 139 -1.13 -4.37 -9.49
CA ARG A 139 -2.38 -4.70 -8.79
C ARG A 139 -2.61 -6.21 -8.70
N GLU A 140 -2.38 -6.95 -9.77
CA GLU A 140 -2.52 -8.43 -9.77
C GLU A 140 -1.48 -9.11 -8.86
N ILE A 141 -0.25 -8.60 -8.81
CA ILE A 141 0.78 -9.08 -7.89
C ILE A 141 0.38 -8.83 -6.43
N VAL A 142 -0.22 -7.67 -6.14
CA VAL A 142 -0.57 -7.28 -4.78
C VAL A 142 -1.89 -7.92 -4.32
N TYR A 143 -2.92 -7.95 -5.15
CA TYR A 143 -4.28 -8.37 -4.77
C TYR A 143 -4.65 -9.77 -5.28
N GLY A 144 -3.81 -10.36 -6.12
CA GLY A 144 -4.17 -11.51 -6.91
C GLY A 144 -4.97 -11.11 -8.15
N THR A 145 -5.22 -12.09 -9.00
CA THR A 145 -6.00 -11.86 -10.21
C THR A 145 -7.48 -11.72 -9.90
N TRP A 146 -8.22 -11.19 -10.87
CA TRP A 146 -9.68 -11.17 -10.82
C TRP A 146 -10.25 -12.57 -10.56
N GLU A 147 -9.74 -13.58 -11.25
CA GLU A 147 -10.16 -14.97 -11.13
C GLU A 147 -9.92 -15.51 -9.72
N SER A 148 -8.76 -15.22 -9.11
CA SER A 148 -8.49 -15.60 -7.72
C SER A 148 -9.47 -14.96 -6.74
N SER A 149 -9.89 -13.73 -7.02
CA SER A 149 -10.86 -13.02 -6.18
C SER A 149 -12.25 -13.64 -6.29
N VAL A 150 -12.67 -14.03 -7.50
CA VAL A 150 -13.94 -14.73 -7.75
C VAL A 150 -13.98 -16.09 -7.05
N GLN A 151 -12.87 -16.84 -7.07
CA GLN A 151 -12.79 -18.15 -6.39
C GLN A 151 -13.01 -18.07 -4.87
N LYS A 152 -12.74 -16.92 -4.24
CA LYS A 152 -12.93 -16.72 -2.79
C LYS A 152 -14.38 -16.38 -2.42
N LEU A 153 -15.21 -15.99 -3.40
CA LEU A 153 -16.59 -15.54 -3.15
C LEU A 153 -17.47 -16.61 -2.49
N PRO A 154 -17.49 -17.89 -2.92
CA PRO A 154 -18.36 -18.89 -2.31
C PRO A 154 -18.05 -19.10 -0.82
N ALA A 155 -16.76 -19.18 -0.46
CA ALA A 155 -16.32 -19.33 0.92
C ALA A 155 -16.71 -18.12 1.78
N TYR A 156 -16.52 -16.91 1.24
CA TYR A 156 -16.91 -15.67 1.90
C TYR A 156 -18.43 -15.58 2.12
N LEU A 157 -19.22 -15.92 1.10
CA LEU A 157 -20.68 -15.92 1.19
C LEU A 157 -21.19 -16.96 2.20
N GLY A 158 -20.57 -18.14 2.25
CA GLY A 158 -20.86 -19.16 3.26
C GLY A 158 -20.59 -18.67 4.68
N ALA A 159 -19.52 -17.87 4.90
CA ALA A 159 -19.27 -17.25 6.19
C ALA A 159 -20.37 -16.23 6.55
N ILE A 160 -20.80 -15.38 5.62
CA ILE A 160 -21.88 -14.40 5.87
C ILE A 160 -23.17 -15.12 6.28
N GLN A 161 -23.57 -16.16 5.56
CA GLN A 161 -24.78 -16.91 5.87
C GLN A 161 -24.73 -17.56 7.26
N LYS A 162 -23.55 -18.04 7.67
CA LYS A 162 -23.33 -18.63 9.00
C LYS A 162 -23.50 -17.61 10.13
N TYR A 163 -22.99 -16.39 9.98
CA TYR A 163 -23.02 -15.37 11.04
C TYR A 163 -24.32 -14.56 11.07
N ASN A 164 -25.01 -14.46 9.93
CA ASN A 164 -26.26 -13.71 9.79
C ASN A 164 -27.39 -14.66 9.33
N PRO A 165 -27.98 -15.45 10.25
CA PRO A 165 -29.05 -16.38 9.91
C PRO A 165 -30.26 -15.63 9.33
N GLY A 166 -30.69 -16.03 8.13
CA GLY A 166 -31.68 -15.31 7.31
C GLY A 166 -31.11 -14.68 6.04
N THR A 167 -29.79 -14.63 5.89
CA THR A 167 -29.15 -14.23 4.63
C THR A 167 -29.35 -15.32 3.57
N ILE A 168 -29.98 -14.97 2.44
CA ILE A 168 -30.10 -15.84 1.27
C ILE A 168 -28.88 -15.58 0.38
N VAL A 169 -28.15 -16.63 0.08
CA VAL A 169 -27.02 -16.63 -0.85
C VAL A 169 -27.43 -17.50 -2.03
N GLU A 170 -27.36 -16.96 -3.26
CA GLU A 170 -27.54 -17.71 -4.52
C GLU A 170 -26.20 -18.13 -5.11
#